data_AF-A0A239DQJ9-F1
#
_entry.id   AF-A0A239DQJ9-F1
#
_cell.length_a   1.000
_cell.length_b   1.000
_cell.length_c   1.000
_cell.angle_alpha   90.00
_cell.angle_beta   90.00
_cell.angle_gamma   90.00
#
_symmetry.space_group_name_H-M   'P 1'
#
loop_
_entity.id
_entity.type
_entity.pdbx_description
1 polymer ?
#
loop_
_entity_poly.entity_id
_entity_poly.type
_entity_poly.pdbx_seq_one_letter_code
_entity_poly.pdbx_strand_id
1 'polypeptide(L)'
;MSVWIWALVLVAAVWAAHWGAEHLAKPLKKLRKQWGFSVAAGGALIGVAAASPEIGINVASAVTGVADIGLGTMFGSNVIAIPFMVVTAYIATRSLKKENAGKNHQQHVKEHLLKVDPTAVTVQALPYLVILAIVAILTIPAQWRGLQPVDGWIMLGVYLVYLAQALLRGRKEGEQVEWKKKEIYLAVAGLAALGLGAFFTVKATENIVSALGISKIVGGLFITAPMAALPEIFATWNVAKSGQITSGVTSVIGDHAVTLTVAFLPLALVTVPVKDFTLYVTVLSFAALVGILYAAFIHWGGPGKEHGFNRWQVYTLGAVVPVYVGVMLFGVLQVFGGPSGEGAKLFKAYNLDKNDYLEDGEFYRAVAELGYYEVWNQDGDIFLSEDEWRAGISEYLGGYKINQIEEFGEWDLNGDSQVSEEEFREGLFEAVDKDADMQISESEFVSLYREGSGSQGGG
;
A
#
# COMPACT_ATOMS: atom_id res chain seq x y z
N MET A 1 -3.32 -12.29 -20.58
CA MET A 1 -4.53 -11.43 -20.48
C MET A 1 -4.09 -9.98 -20.52
N SER A 2 -4.71 -9.12 -21.33
CA SER A 2 -4.31 -7.70 -21.43
C SER A 2 -4.47 -6.97 -20.09
N VAL A 3 -3.50 -6.10 -19.74
CA VAL A 3 -3.47 -5.27 -18.51
C VAL A 3 -4.79 -4.53 -18.28
N TRP A 4 -5.43 -4.06 -19.34
CA TRP A 4 -6.72 -3.36 -19.27
C TRP A 4 -7.86 -4.20 -18.69
N ILE A 5 -7.85 -5.52 -18.92
CA ILE A 5 -8.84 -6.43 -18.33
C ILE A 5 -8.66 -6.46 -16.82
N TRP A 6 -7.41 -6.55 -16.35
CA TRP A 6 -7.13 -6.52 -14.91
C TRP A 6 -7.47 -5.18 -14.28
N ALA A 7 -7.31 -4.06 -14.99
CA ALA A 7 -7.78 -2.76 -14.51
C ALA A 7 -9.31 -2.73 -14.32
N LEU A 8 -10.09 -3.31 -15.24
CA LEU A 8 -11.54 -3.45 -15.09
C LEU A 8 -11.92 -4.39 -13.95
N VAL A 9 -11.21 -5.51 -13.79
CA VAL A 9 -11.42 -6.43 -12.66
C VAL A 9 -11.13 -5.71 -11.34
N LEU A 10 -10.07 -4.91 -11.26
CA LEU A 10 -9.72 -4.14 -10.07
C LEU A 10 -10.85 -3.19 -9.67
N VAL A 11 -11.38 -2.43 -10.62
CA VAL A 11 -12.54 -1.55 -10.41
C VAL A 11 -13.74 -2.37 -9.91
N ALA A 12 -14.13 -3.43 -10.62
CA ALA A 12 -15.28 -4.23 -10.21
C ALA A 12 -15.10 -4.84 -8.81
N ALA A 13 -13.91 -5.34 -8.50
CA ALA A 13 -13.56 -6.01 -7.25
C ALA A 13 -13.59 -5.05 -6.05
N VAL A 14 -13.05 -3.83 -6.20
CA VAL A 14 -13.10 -2.80 -5.16
C VAL A 14 -14.54 -2.41 -4.83
N TRP A 15 -15.40 -2.22 -5.84
CA TRP A 15 -16.80 -1.91 -5.61
C TRP A 15 -17.56 -3.08 -4.98
N ALA A 16 -17.25 -4.32 -5.38
CA ALA A 16 -17.82 -5.52 -4.76
C ALA A 16 -17.40 -5.63 -3.27
N ALA A 17 -16.14 -5.35 -2.95
CA ALA A 17 -15.64 -5.35 -1.59
C ALA A 17 -16.34 -4.30 -0.73
N HIS A 18 -16.45 -3.07 -1.23
CA HIS A 18 -17.16 -1.98 -0.56
C HIS A 18 -18.65 -2.28 -0.37
N TRP A 19 -19.32 -2.79 -1.41
CA TRP A 19 -20.71 -3.22 -1.32
C TRP A 19 -20.90 -4.31 -0.24
N GLY A 20 -19.95 -5.24 -0.15
CA GLY A 20 -19.93 -6.26 0.90
C GLY A 20 -19.83 -5.67 2.30
N ALA A 21 -18.89 -4.75 2.50
CA ALA A 21 -18.69 -4.01 3.75
C ALA A 21 -19.95 -3.23 4.18
N GLU A 22 -20.62 -2.53 3.26
CA GLU A 22 -21.87 -1.82 3.56
C GLU A 22 -23.00 -2.75 4.03
N HIS A 23 -23.11 -3.94 3.44
CA HIS A 23 -24.12 -4.92 3.82
C HIS A 23 -23.79 -5.61 5.15
N LEU A 24 -22.50 -5.76 5.48
CA LEU A 24 -22.05 -6.22 6.79
C LEU A 24 -22.31 -5.18 7.90
N ALA A 25 -22.20 -3.89 7.58
CA ALA A 25 -22.44 -2.81 8.54
C ALA A 25 -23.92 -2.72 9.01
N LYS A 26 -24.89 -3.16 8.20
CA LYS A 26 -26.33 -3.07 8.52
C LYS A 26 -26.72 -3.91 9.76
N PRO A 27 -26.40 -5.21 9.85
CA PRO A 27 -26.55 -6.00 11.07
C PRO A 27 -25.84 -5.41 12.29
N LEU A 28 -24.61 -4.91 12.13
CA LEU A 28 -23.85 -4.34 13.25
C LEU A 28 -24.55 -3.10 13.82
N LYS A 29 -25.12 -2.25 12.97
CA LYS A 29 -25.96 -1.11 13.40
C LYS A 29 -27.20 -1.57 14.17
N LYS A 30 -27.80 -2.70 13.81
CA LYS A 30 -28.94 -3.29 14.54
C LYS A 30 -28.53 -3.87 15.89
N LEU A 31 -27.44 -4.65 15.92
CA LEU A 31 -26.86 -5.18 17.16
C LEU A 31 -26.52 -4.06 18.15
N ARG A 32 -25.94 -2.95 17.66
CA ARG A 32 -25.68 -1.76 18.48
C ARG A 32 -26.95 -1.25 19.16
N LYS A 33 -28.06 -1.11 18.42
CA LYS A 33 -29.35 -0.64 18.98
C LYS A 33 -29.93 -1.64 19.97
N GLN A 34 -29.89 -2.93 19.62
CA GLN A 34 -30.41 -4.00 20.47
C GLN A 34 -29.68 -4.12 21.80
N TRP A 35 -28.36 -3.90 21.81
CA TRP A 35 -27.52 -3.96 23.01
C TRP A 35 -27.37 -2.62 23.73
N GLY A 36 -28.04 -1.58 23.26
CA GLY A 36 -28.05 -0.26 23.88
C GLY A 36 -26.68 0.43 23.88
N PHE A 37 -25.77 0.05 22.98
CA PHE A 37 -24.45 0.66 22.92
C PHE A 37 -24.54 2.12 22.49
N SER A 38 -23.72 2.98 23.10
CA SER A 38 -23.65 4.40 22.76
C SER A 38 -23.27 4.61 21.30
N VAL A 39 -23.48 5.83 20.81
CA VAL A 39 -23.07 6.22 19.46
C VAL A 39 -21.56 6.05 19.30
N ALA A 40 -20.76 6.34 20.33
CA ALA A 40 -19.31 6.15 20.35
C ALA A 40 -18.92 4.66 20.25
N ALA A 41 -19.52 3.81 21.10
CA ALA A 41 -19.38 2.35 21.06
C ALA A 41 -19.76 1.75 19.70
N GLY A 42 -20.85 2.25 19.10
CA GLY A 42 -21.27 1.89 17.76
C GLY A 42 -20.32 2.38 16.66
N GLY A 43 -19.69 3.54 16.83
CA GLY A 43 -18.71 4.08 15.89
C GLY A 43 -17.48 3.16 15.77
N ALA A 44 -16.97 2.64 16.89
CA ALA A 44 -15.83 1.71 16.87
C ALA A 44 -16.17 0.38 16.15
N LEU A 45 -17.35 -0.19 16.43
CA LEU A 45 -17.87 -1.39 15.74
C LEU A 45 -18.13 -1.16 14.25
N ILE A 46 -18.70 0.00 13.90
CA ILE A 46 -18.95 0.39 12.51
C ILE A 46 -17.63 0.63 11.77
N GLY A 47 -16.60 1.15 12.46
CA GLY A 47 -15.27 1.34 11.89
C GLY A 47 -14.60 0.03 11.43
N VAL A 48 -14.88 -1.09 12.12
CA VAL A 48 -14.45 -2.42 11.63
C VAL A 48 -15.11 -2.78 10.31
N ALA A 49 -16.41 -2.48 10.18
CA ALA A 49 -17.12 -2.73 8.94
C ALA A 49 -16.66 -1.80 7.81
N ALA A 50 -16.34 -0.55 8.13
CA ALA A 50 -15.80 0.39 7.15
C ALA A 50 -14.41 -0.04 6.65
N ALA A 51 -13.50 -0.39 7.56
CA ALA A 51 -12.16 -0.90 7.22
C ALA A 51 -12.13 -2.39 6.77
N SER A 52 -13.29 -3.01 6.57
CA SER A 52 -13.39 -4.42 6.17
C SER A 52 -12.79 -4.70 4.78
N PRO A 53 -12.91 -3.83 3.76
CA PRO A 53 -12.21 -4.01 2.48
C PRO A 53 -10.69 -4.10 2.67
N GLU A 54 -10.09 -3.25 3.49
CA GLU A 54 -8.67 -3.23 3.80
C GLU A 54 -8.24 -4.47 4.59
N ILE A 55 -9.02 -4.87 5.61
CA ILE A 55 -8.81 -6.13 6.32
C ILE A 55 -8.84 -7.29 5.33
N GLY A 56 -9.82 -7.31 4.43
CA GLY A 56 -9.95 -8.31 3.38
C GLY A 56 -8.74 -8.35 2.45
N ILE A 57 -8.26 -7.20 1.98
CA ILE A 57 -7.10 -7.08 1.09
C ILE A 57 -5.84 -7.60 1.80
N ASN A 58 -5.66 -7.28 3.08
CA ASN A 58 -4.51 -7.73 3.86
C ASN A 58 -4.57 -9.23 4.17
N VAL A 59 -5.75 -9.78 4.47
CA VAL A 59 -5.95 -11.23 4.58
C VAL A 59 -5.67 -11.92 3.25
N ALA A 60 -6.26 -11.43 2.16
CA ALA A 60 -6.11 -12.03 0.84
C ALA A 60 -4.65 -12.03 0.40
N SER A 61 -3.94 -10.89 0.52
CA SER A 61 -2.53 -10.78 0.15
C SER A 61 -1.59 -11.61 1.02
N ALA A 62 -1.87 -11.74 2.32
CA ALA A 62 -1.12 -12.65 3.20
C ALA A 62 -1.31 -14.11 2.79
N VAL A 63 -2.56 -14.54 2.55
CA VAL A 63 -2.90 -15.93 2.19
C VAL A 63 -2.40 -16.30 0.80
N THR A 64 -2.37 -15.38 -0.15
CA THR A 64 -1.88 -15.63 -1.51
C THR A 64 -0.38 -15.43 -1.69
N GLY A 65 0.37 -15.19 -0.62
CA GLY A 65 1.83 -15.07 -0.66
C GLY A 65 2.34 -13.77 -1.31
N VAL A 66 1.51 -12.73 -1.35
CA VAL A 66 1.84 -11.41 -1.93
C VAL A 66 1.63 -10.28 -0.92
N ALA A 67 2.01 -10.53 0.33
CA ALA A 67 1.81 -9.63 1.46
C ALA A 67 2.39 -8.22 1.25
N ASP A 68 3.38 -8.05 0.38
CA ASP A 68 3.91 -6.75 -0.05
C ASP A 68 2.82 -5.82 -0.63
N ILE A 69 1.82 -6.38 -1.36
CA ILE A 69 0.67 -5.62 -1.87
C ILE A 69 -0.18 -5.11 -0.71
N GLY A 70 -0.46 -5.97 0.28
CA GLY A 70 -1.21 -5.61 1.47
C GLY A 70 -0.49 -4.56 2.31
N LEU A 71 0.83 -4.72 2.50
CA LEU A 71 1.68 -3.76 3.20
C LEU A 71 1.64 -2.39 2.52
N GLY A 72 1.83 -2.35 1.21
CA GLY A 72 1.73 -1.12 0.42
C GLY A 72 0.33 -0.49 0.50
N THR A 73 -0.73 -1.30 0.45
CA THR A 73 -2.12 -0.82 0.56
C THR A 73 -2.40 -0.20 1.93
N MET A 74 -2.01 -0.91 2.99
CA MET A 74 -2.21 -0.50 4.37
C MET A 74 -1.58 0.86 4.63
N PHE A 75 -0.33 1.09 4.22
CA PHE A 75 0.35 2.36 4.46
C PHE A 75 -0.03 3.45 3.44
N GLY A 76 -0.18 3.10 2.17
CA GLY A 76 -0.55 4.05 1.11
C GLY A 76 -1.92 4.67 1.35
N SER A 77 -2.89 3.87 1.80
CA SER A 77 -4.25 4.36 2.07
C SER A 77 -4.28 5.43 3.17
N ASN A 78 -3.44 5.32 4.19
CA ASN A 78 -3.33 6.34 5.25
C ASN A 78 -2.86 7.71 4.74
N VAL A 79 -1.91 7.72 3.79
CA VAL A 79 -1.36 8.96 3.22
C VAL A 79 -2.31 9.56 2.19
N ILE A 80 -2.99 8.72 1.40
CA ILE A 80 -3.80 9.13 0.26
C ILE A 80 -5.23 9.47 0.69
N ALA A 81 -5.89 8.58 1.43
CA ALA A 81 -7.34 8.64 1.62
C ALA A 81 -7.77 9.75 2.59
N ILE A 82 -7.03 10.01 3.68
CA ILE A 82 -7.32 11.11 4.61
C ILE A 82 -7.36 12.47 3.89
N PRO A 83 -6.30 12.91 3.16
CA PRO A 83 -6.36 14.17 2.43
C PRO A 83 -7.46 14.20 1.37
N PHE A 84 -7.63 13.12 0.60
CA PHE A 84 -8.66 13.08 -0.45
C PHE A 84 -10.07 13.18 0.10
N MET A 85 -10.38 12.54 1.24
CA MET A 85 -11.70 12.64 1.86
C MET A 85 -11.96 14.04 2.42
N VAL A 86 -10.97 14.69 3.04
CA VAL A 86 -11.10 16.08 3.52
C VAL A 86 -11.35 17.04 2.36
N VAL A 87 -10.57 16.92 1.27
CA VAL A 87 -10.74 17.73 0.05
C VAL A 87 -12.11 17.48 -0.58
N THR A 88 -12.49 16.21 -0.71
CA THR A 88 -13.79 15.80 -1.26
C THR A 88 -14.95 16.37 -0.45
N ALA A 89 -14.91 16.23 0.87
CA ALA A 89 -15.94 16.77 1.75
C ALA A 89 -16.07 18.30 1.60
N TYR A 90 -14.94 19.01 1.50
CA TYR A 90 -14.90 20.45 1.30
C TYR A 90 -15.42 20.93 -0.06
N ILE A 91 -15.21 20.15 -1.13
CA ILE A 91 -15.80 20.46 -2.45
C ILE A 91 -17.29 20.10 -2.47
N ALA A 92 -17.67 18.97 -1.86
CA ALA A 92 -19.05 18.51 -1.76
C ALA A 92 -19.93 19.52 -1.04
N THR A 93 -19.44 20.10 0.06
CA THR A 93 -20.19 21.09 0.83
C THR A 93 -20.43 22.41 0.12
N ARG A 94 -19.60 22.76 -0.87
CA ARG A 94 -19.85 23.92 -1.75
C ARG A 94 -20.81 23.65 -2.88
N SER A 95 -20.98 22.38 -3.22
CA SER A 95 -21.89 21.91 -4.27
C SER A 95 -23.31 21.66 -3.72
N LEU A 96 -23.57 22.05 -2.47
CA LEU A 96 -24.87 21.95 -1.81
C LEU A 96 -25.83 23.00 -2.36
N LYS A 97 -27.00 22.55 -2.84
CA LYS A 97 -28.08 23.43 -3.32
C LYS A 97 -28.72 24.16 -2.13
N LYS A 98 -29.06 25.45 -2.31
CA LYS A 98 -29.68 26.33 -1.29
C LYS A 98 -30.92 25.74 -0.61
N GLU A 99 -31.65 24.86 -1.29
CA GLU A 99 -32.90 24.24 -0.81
C GLU A 99 -32.66 23.20 0.31
N ASN A 100 -31.50 22.55 0.33
CA ASN A 100 -31.11 21.57 1.37
C ASN A 100 -30.22 22.19 2.46
N ALA A 101 -29.96 23.50 2.37
CA ALA A 101 -29.07 24.22 3.25
C ALA A 101 -29.81 24.77 4.47
N GLY A 102 -29.64 24.15 5.64
CA GLY A 102 -30.07 24.75 6.91
C GLY A 102 -29.40 26.11 7.18
N LYS A 103 -29.92 26.91 8.12
CA LYS A 103 -29.36 28.24 8.46
C LYS A 103 -27.85 28.20 8.81
N ASN A 104 -27.38 27.12 9.45
CA ASN A 104 -25.97 26.87 9.77
C ASN A 104 -25.09 26.60 8.53
N HIS A 105 -25.69 26.13 7.43
CA HIS A 105 -24.97 25.84 6.19
C HIS A 105 -24.66 27.13 5.40
N GLN A 106 -25.54 28.14 5.39
CA GLN A 106 -25.21 29.40 4.72
C GLN A 106 -24.05 30.14 5.39
N GLN A 107 -23.87 29.96 6.69
CA GLN A 107 -22.78 30.54 7.46
C GLN A 107 -21.44 29.84 7.20
N HIS A 108 -21.41 28.51 7.13
CA HIS A 108 -20.19 27.74 6.82
C HIS A 108 -19.63 28.01 5.40
N VAL A 109 -20.50 28.20 4.39
CA VAL A 109 -20.07 28.54 3.02
C VAL A 109 -19.44 29.93 2.98
N LYS A 110 -20.03 30.89 3.70
CA LYS A 110 -19.51 32.27 3.77
C LYS A 110 -18.17 32.33 4.51
N GLU A 111 -18.03 31.57 5.60
CA GLU A 111 -16.81 31.50 6.42
C GLU A 111 -15.69 30.66 5.78
N HIS A 112 -15.95 29.96 4.68
CA HIS A 112 -14.99 29.05 4.01
C HIS A 112 -14.38 27.99 4.96
N LEU A 113 -15.14 27.61 5.99
CA LEU A 113 -14.71 26.73 7.08
C LEU A 113 -15.46 25.40 6.99
N LEU A 114 -14.72 24.30 6.92
CA LEU A 114 -15.24 22.95 7.06
C LEU A 114 -15.36 22.62 8.55
N LYS A 115 -16.50 22.95 9.17
CA LYS A 115 -16.69 22.77 10.62
C LYS A 115 -16.63 21.28 11.01
N VAL A 116 -15.78 20.97 11.98
CA VAL A 116 -15.59 19.63 12.53
C VAL A 116 -15.73 19.71 14.05
N ASP A 117 -16.38 18.72 14.64
CA ASP A 117 -16.52 18.65 16.10
C ASP A 117 -15.12 18.57 16.77
N PRO A 118 -14.82 19.42 17.77
CA PRO A 118 -13.52 19.42 18.45
C PRO A 118 -13.16 18.07 19.08
N THR A 119 -14.16 17.27 19.46
CA THR A 119 -13.94 15.92 20.01
C THR A 119 -13.30 14.97 19.00
N ALA A 120 -13.35 15.25 17.69
CA ALA A 120 -12.67 14.45 16.68
C ALA A 120 -11.14 14.41 16.90
N VAL A 121 -10.55 15.48 17.41
CA VAL A 121 -9.10 15.51 17.70
C VAL A 121 -8.76 14.51 18.80
N THR A 122 -9.48 14.55 19.92
CA THR A 122 -9.16 13.74 21.11
C THR A 122 -9.64 12.30 21.00
N VAL A 123 -10.70 12.04 20.25
CA VAL A 123 -11.31 10.71 20.12
C VAL A 123 -10.76 9.93 18.92
N GLN A 124 -10.21 10.60 17.90
CA GLN A 124 -9.77 9.93 16.68
C GLN A 124 -8.34 10.29 16.28
N ALA A 125 -8.03 11.58 16.08
CA ALA A 125 -6.73 11.98 15.52
C ALA A 125 -5.55 11.67 16.48
N LEU A 126 -5.70 11.96 17.77
CA LEU A 126 -4.69 11.61 18.77
C LEU A 126 -4.52 10.09 18.94
N PRO A 127 -5.59 9.29 19.11
CA PRO A 127 -5.48 7.82 19.09
C PRO A 127 -4.80 7.28 17.82
N TYR A 128 -5.13 7.81 16.65
CA TYR A 128 -4.47 7.45 15.39
C TYR A 128 -2.95 7.70 15.44
N LEU A 129 -2.52 8.87 15.92
CA LEU A 129 -1.09 9.19 16.05
C LEU A 129 -0.38 8.29 17.07
N VAL A 130 -1.05 7.94 18.17
CA VAL A 130 -0.52 6.98 19.16
C VAL A 130 -0.38 5.59 18.54
N ILE A 131 -1.39 5.12 17.81
CA ILE A 131 -1.36 3.85 17.08
C ILE A 131 -0.19 3.84 16.10
N LEU A 132 -0.02 4.91 15.32
CA LEU A 132 1.07 5.02 14.36
C LEU A 132 2.45 5.05 15.04
N ALA A 133 2.57 5.71 16.19
CA ALA A 133 3.80 5.69 16.98
C ALA A 133 4.12 4.28 17.51
N ILE A 134 3.11 3.52 17.93
CA ILE A 134 3.27 2.12 18.33
C ILE A 134 3.73 1.29 17.13
N VAL A 135 3.10 1.43 15.95
CA VAL A 135 3.57 0.76 14.72
C VAL A 135 5.04 1.06 14.48
N ALA A 136 5.45 2.32 14.52
CA ALA A 136 6.84 2.72 14.31
C ALA A 136 7.80 2.08 15.33
N ILE A 137 7.42 2.02 16.62
CA ILE A 137 8.24 1.38 17.67
C ILE A 137 8.40 -0.12 17.42
N LEU A 138 7.33 -0.78 16.97
CA LEU A 138 7.33 -2.22 16.72
C LEU A 138 8.12 -2.58 15.46
N THR A 139 8.06 -1.77 14.40
CA THR A 139 8.53 -2.22 13.07
C THR A 139 9.84 -1.59 12.58
N ILE A 140 10.28 -0.46 13.15
CA ILE A 140 11.49 0.27 12.71
C ILE A 140 12.81 -0.30 13.26
N PRO A 141 12.93 -0.70 14.55
CA PRO A 141 14.21 -1.09 15.14
C PRO A 141 14.92 -2.20 14.34
N ALA A 142 16.22 -2.03 14.10
CA ALA A 142 16.99 -2.90 13.21
C ALA A 142 17.02 -4.37 13.67
N GLN A 143 16.89 -4.63 14.97
CA GLN A 143 16.95 -5.97 15.57
C GLN A 143 15.76 -6.86 15.20
N TRP A 144 14.61 -6.26 14.88
CA TRP A 144 13.35 -6.98 14.62
C TRP A 144 12.52 -6.33 13.51
N ARG A 145 13.17 -5.59 12.63
CA ARG A 145 12.54 -4.79 11.58
C ARG A 145 11.59 -5.64 10.72
N GLY A 146 10.37 -5.18 10.57
CA GLY A 146 9.31 -5.93 9.88
C GLY A 146 8.03 -5.96 10.69
N LEU A 147 7.04 -6.70 10.18
CA LEU A 147 5.81 -7.00 10.88
C LEU A 147 5.91 -8.43 11.41
N GLN A 148 6.09 -8.58 12.71
CA GLN A 148 6.19 -9.87 13.39
C GLN A 148 4.83 -10.29 13.96
N PRO A 149 4.57 -11.60 14.16
CA PRO A 149 3.30 -12.06 14.74
C PRO A 149 2.98 -11.44 16.10
N VAL A 150 4.01 -11.20 16.92
CA VAL A 150 3.88 -10.53 18.23
C VAL A 150 3.32 -9.12 18.07
N ASP A 151 3.81 -8.36 17.08
CA ASP A 151 3.32 -7.01 16.78
C ASP A 151 1.83 -7.04 16.43
N GLY A 152 1.41 -8.03 15.64
CA GLY A 152 0.01 -8.22 15.29
C GLY A 152 -0.89 -8.38 16.51
N TRP A 153 -0.48 -9.21 17.47
CA TRP A 153 -1.23 -9.40 18.72
C TRP A 153 -1.22 -8.17 19.61
N ILE A 154 -0.09 -7.45 19.69
CA ILE A 154 -0.01 -6.17 20.41
C ILE A 154 -0.99 -5.17 19.81
N MET A 155 -1.00 -5.02 18.48
CA MET A 155 -1.87 -4.08 17.77
C MET A 155 -3.35 -4.44 17.88
N LEU A 156 -3.69 -5.74 17.84
CA LEU A 156 -5.03 -6.21 18.16
C LEU A 156 -5.41 -5.86 19.60
N GLY A 157 -4.50 -6.04 20.56
CA GLY A 157 -4.70 -5.67 21.96
C GLY A 157 -4.96 -4.16 22.13
N VAL A 158 -4.19 -3.31 21.45
CA VAL A 158 -4.40 -1.84 21.42
C VAL A 158 -5.80 -1.52 20.90
N TYR A 159 -6.23 -2.15 19.81
CA TYR A 159 -7.58 -1.96 19.29
C TYR A 159 -8.67 -2.45 20.25
N LEU A 160 -8.48 -3.59 20.90
CA LEU A 160 -9.42 -4.11 21.89
C LEU A 160 -9.55 -3.18 23.11
N VAL A 161 -8.45 -2.57 23.57
CA VAL A 161 -8.48 -1.54 24.62
C VAL A 161 -9.25 -0.31 24.15
N TYR A 162 -8.98 0.17 22.93
CA TYR A 162 -9.71 1.29 22.32
C TYR A 162 -11.22 0.99 22.20
N LEU A 163 -11.57 -0.20 21.72
CA LEU A 163 -12.95 -0.68 21.59
C LEU A 163 -13.61 -0.81 22.97
N ALA A 164 -12.93 -1.38 23.97
CA ALA A 164 -13.45 -1.52 25.33
C ALA A 164 -13.72 -0.15 25.96
N GLN A 165 -12.80 0.81 25.82
CA GLN A 165 -13.03 2.18 26.30
C GLN A 165 -14.24 2.82 25.62
N ALA A 166 -14.43 2.60 24.31
CA ALA A 166 -15.59 3.10 23.58
C ALA A 166 -16.90 2.43 24.05
N LEU A 167 -16.90 1.10 24.26
CA LEU A 167 -18.05 0.32 24.72
C LEU A 167 -18.46 0.65 26.16
N LEU A 168 -17.51 0.96 27.04
CA LEU A 168 -17.75 1.29 28.45
C LEU A 168 -18.23 2.73 28.66
N ARG A 169 -18.02 3.63 27.68
CA ARG A 169 -18.54 5.01 27.71
C ARG A 169 -20.04 5.04 27.38
N GLY A 170 -20.83 4.76 28.43
CA GLY A 170 -22.28 4.93 28.46
C GLY A 170 -23.04 3.84 27.71
N ARG A 171 -23.97 3.17 28.39
CA ARG A 171 -24.93 2.25 27.80
C ARG A 171 -26.33 2.84 27.99
N LYS A 172 -27.13 2.86 26.93
CA LYS A 172 -28.57 3.11 27.03
C LYS A 172 -29.28 1.77 27.21
N GLU A 173 -30.56 1.81 27.58
CA GLU A 173 -31.40 0.61 27.49
C GLU A 173 -31.47 0.14 26.04
N GLY A 174 -31.38 -1.19 25.85
CA GLY A 174 -31.45 -1.79 24.53
C GLY A 174 -32.85 -1.66 23.93
N GLU A 175 -32.92 -1.38 22.64
CA GLU A 175 -34.19 -1.32 21.90
C GLU A 175 -34.60 -2.73 21.43
N GLN A 176 -35.90 -3.04 21.40
CA GLN A 176 -36.35 -4.23 20.69
C GLN A 176 -36.19 -4.03 19.19
N VAL A 177 -35.36 -4.87 18.56
CA VAL A 177 -35.06 -4.79 17.13
C VAL A 177 -35.56 -6.06 16.45
N GLU A 178 -36.44 -5.91 15.47
CA GLU A 178 -36.85 -7.01 14.61
C GLU A 178 -35.77 -7.35 13.59
N TRP A 179 -35.48 -8.65 13.47
CA TRP A 179 -34.55 -9.19 12.49
C TRP A 179 -35.31 -9.77 11.31
N LYS A 180 -35.05 -9.25 10.10
CA LYS A 180 -35.65 -9.78 8.88
C LYS A 180 -34.69 -10.79 8.27
N LYS A 181 -35.19 -11.97 7.85
CA LYS A 181 -34.38 -13.00 7.17
C LYS A 181 -33.58 -12.45 5.99
N LYS A 182 -34.15 -11.49 5.25
CA LYS A 182 -33.49 -10.79 4.14
C LYS A 182 -32.20 -10.07 4.55
N GLU A 183 -32.15 -9.50 5.75
CA GLU A 183 -30.98 -8.75 6.23
C GLU A 183 -29.83 -9.69 6.58
N ILE A 184 -30.14 -10.84 7.16
CA ILE A 184 -29.14 -11.89 7.45
C ILE A 184 -28.59 -12.44 6.12
N TYR A 185 -29.46 -12.74 5.16
CA TYR A 185 -29.03 -13.22 3.84
C TYR A 185 -28.15 -12.21 3.11
N LEU A 186 -28.53 -10.93 3.15
CA LEU A 186 -27.73 -9.84 2.57
C LEU A 186 -26.39 -9.66 3.28
N ALA A 187 -26.33 -9.88 4.60
CA ALA A 187 -25.07 -9.83 5.33
C ALA A 187 -24.13 -10.97 4.94
N VAL A 188 -24.66 -12.19 4.78
CA VAL A 188 -23.88 -13.35 4.33
C VAL A 188 -23.40 -13.16 2.88
N ALA A 189 -24.28 -12.70 1.99
CA ALA A 189 -23.91 -12.35 0.62
C ALA A 189 -22.87 -11.20 0.60
N GLY A 190 -23.02 -10.22 1.49
CA GLY A 190 -22.06 -9.14 1.67
C GLY A 190 -20.68 -9.64 2.11
N LEU A 191 -20.62 -10.57 3.04
CA LEU A 191 -19.35 -11.18 3.46
C LEU A 191 -18.67 -11.96 2.33
N ALA A 192 -19.44 -12.69 1.52
CA ALA A 192 -18.91 -13.37 0.34
C ALA A 192 -18.40 -12.39 -0.72
N ALA A 193 -19.16 -11.32 -1.01
CA ALA A 193 -18.75 -10.27 -1.93
C ALA A 193 -17.51 -9.52 -1.43
N LEU A 194 -17.39 -9.30 -0.11
CA LEU A 194 -16.22 -8.73 0.53
C LEU A 194 -14.98 -9.59 0.30
N GLY A 195 -15.04 -10.89 0.62
CA GLY A 195 -13.92 -11.80 0.47
C GLY A 195 -13.48 -11.97 -0.98
N LEU A 196 -14.44 -12.18 -1.89
CA LEU A 196 -14.15 -12.30 -3.33
C LEU A 196 -13.61 -10.98 -3.91
N GLY A 197 -14.21 -9.84 -3.55
CA GLY A 197 -13.76 -8.52 -3.96
C GLY A 197 -12.32 -8.28 -3.51
N ALA A 198 -12.01 -8.50 -2.23
CA ALA A 198 -10.66 -8.35 -1.73
C ALA A 198 -9.64 -9.27 -2.44
N PHE A 199 -10.00 -10.54 -2.66
CA PHE A 199 -9.15 -11.48 -3.40
C PHE A 199 -8.85 -11.00 -4.82
N PHE A 200 -9.89 -10.61 -5.58
CA PHE A 200 -9.71 -10.14 -6.95
C PHE A 200 -9.04 -8.76 -7.02
N THR A 201 -9.18 -7.91 -6.01
CA THR A 201 -8.41 -6.66 -5.89
C THR A 201 -6.93 -6.97 -5.81
N VAL A 202 -6.51 -7.87 -4.91
CA VAL A 202 -5.11 -8.30 -4.78
C VAL A 202 -4.62 -8.95 -6.07
N LYS A 203 -5.40 -9.87 -6.64
CA LYS A 203 -4.99 -10.59 -7.85
C LYS A 203 -4.89 -9.67 -9.06
N ALA A 204 -5.80 -8.71 -9.21
CA ALA A 204 -5.74 -7.73 -10.28
C ALA A 204 -4.51 -6.83 -10.14
N THR A 205 -4.22 -6.33 -8.94
CA THR A 205 -2.99 -5.58 -8.71
C THR A 205 -1.76 -6.42 -9.02
N GLU A 206 -1.67 -7.66 -8.55
CA GLU A 206 -0.55 -8.55 -8.84
C GLU A 206 -0.29 -8.68 -10.35
N ASN A 207 -1.33 -8.98 -11.14
CA ASN A 207 -1.17 -9.12 -12.57
C ASN A 207 -0.82 -7.79 -13.27
N ILE A 208 -1.38 -6.67 -12.81
CA ILE A 208 -1.03 -5.35 -13.36
C ILE A 208 0.45 -5.06 -13.11
N VAL A 209 0.94 -5.27 -11.88
CA VAL A 209 2.33 -4.94 -11.55
C VAL A 209 3.32 -5.89 -12.21
N SER A 210 2.99 -7.18 -12.31
CA SER A 210 3.79 -8.15 -13.06
C SER A 210 3.92 -7.76 -14.54
N ALA A 211 2.83 -7.32 -15.17
CA ALA A 211 2.85 -6.89 -16.56
C ALA A 211 3.55 -5.54 -16.79
N LEU A 212 3.73 -4.73 -15.74
CA LEU A 212 4.41 -3.43 -15.80
C LEU A 212 5.86 -3.48 -15.30
N GLY A 213 6.34 -4.65 -14.84
CA GLY A 213 7.68 -4.78 -14.24
C GLY A 213 7.88 -3.98 -12.94
N ILE A 214 6.80 -3.56 -12.27
CA ILE A 214 6.89 -2.79 -11.02
C ILE A 214 6.73 -3.70 -9.79
N SER A 215 7.36 -3.32 -8.67
CA SER A 215 7.34 -4.15 -7.47
C SER A 215 5.95 -4.22 -6.83
N LYS A 216 5.65 -5.35 -6.16
CA LYS A 216 4.35 -5.61 -5.52
C LYS A 216 3.99 -4.55 -4.46
N ILE A 217 4.97 -4.07 -3.69
CA ILE A 217 4.76 -3.01 -2.70
C ILE A 217 4.41 -1.67 -3.36
N VAL A 218 5.04 -1.32 -4.48
CA VAL A 218 4.71 -0.12 -5.28
C VAL A 218 3.29 -0.23 -5.84
N GLY A 219 2.90 -1.43 -6.30
CA GLY A 219 1.51 -1.74 -6.65
C GLY A 219 0.52 -1.48 -5.52
N GLY A 220 0.82 -1.97 -4.32
CA GLY A 220 0.01 -1.71 -3.13
C GLY A 220 -0.15 -0.21 -2.84
N LEU A 221 0.96 0.55 -2.89
CA LEU A 221 1.00 1.98 -2.55
C LEU A 221 0.28 2.86 -3.58
N PHE A 222 0.45 2.60 -4.87
CA PHE A 222 0.03 3.52 -5.94
C PHE A 222 -1.09 3.00 -6.83
N ILE A 223 -1.45 1.72 -6.72
CA ILE A 223 -2.58 1.12 -7.44
C ILE A 223 -3.66 0.71 -6.45
N THR A 224 -3.37 -0.21 -5.53
CA THR A 224 -4.40 -0.77 -4.64
C THR A 224 -4.92 0.25 -3.63
N ALA A 225 -4.04 1.00 -2.94
CA ALA A 225 -4.43 2.01 -1.96
C ALA A 225 -5.38 3.09 -2.51
N PRO A 226 -5.07 3.80 -3.61
CA PRO A 226 -6.00 4.80 -4.15
C PRO A 226 -7.29 4.16 -4.65
N MET A 227 -7.22 2.97 -5.24
CA MET A 227 -8.41 2.25 -5.73
C MET A 227 -9.33 1.85 -4.57
N ALA A 228 -8.79 1.27 -3.50
CA ALA A 228 -9.56 0.89 -2.31
C ALA A 228 -10.29 2.09 -1.67
N ALA A 229 -9.68 3.28 -1.70
CA ALA A 229 -10.28 4.50 -1.17
C ALA A 229 -11.39 5.10 -2.07
N LEU A 230 -11.50 4.72 -3.35
CA LEU A 230 -12.44 5.35 -4.28
C LEU A 230 -13.91 5.27 -3.82
N PRO A 231 -14.46 4.10 -3.43
CA PRO A 231 -15.85 4.03 -3.00
C PRO A 231 -16.13 4.92 -1.78
N GLU A 232 -15.19 5.01 -0.85
CA GLU A 232 -15.29 5.86 0.34
C GLU A 232 -15.23 7.35 0.01
N ILE A 233 -14.44 7.75 -0.99
CA ILE A 233 -14.44 9.12 -1.52
C ILE A 233 -15.84 9.46 -2.07
N PHE A 234 -16.48 8.56 -2.83
CA PHE A 234 -17.86 8.76 -3.30
C PHE A 234 -18.88 8.81 -2.16
N ALA A 235 -18.75 7.93 -1.16
CA ALA A 235 -19.61 7.95 0.02
C ALA A 235 -19.46 9.27 0.81
N THR A 236 -18.22 9.72 1.01
CA THR A 236 -17.88 10.99 1.66
C THR A 236 -18.50 12.17 0.93
N TRP A 237 -18.39 12.20 -0.40
CA TRP A 237 -19.05 13.21 -1.22
C TRP A 237 -20.56 13.27 -0.94
N ASN A 238 -21.24 12.12 -0.96
CA ASN A 238 -22.68 12.05 -0.74
C ASN A 238 -23.09 12.47 0.67
N VAL A 239 -22.37 12.02 1.70
CA VAL A 239 -22.62 12.36 3.11
C VAL A 239 -22.36 13.85 3.36
N ALA A 240 -21.22 14.38 2.92
CA ALA A 240 -20.88 15.79 3.07
C ALA A 240 -21.86 16.71 2.31
N LYS A 241 -22.27 16.30 1.09
CA LYS A 241 -23.30 17.00 0.30
C LYS A 241 -24.70 16.92 0.91
N SER A 242 -24.94 16.07 1.90
CA SER A 242 -26.19 16.08 2.69
C SER A 242 -26.15 17.04 3.88
N GLY A 243 -25.03 17.74 4.10
CA GLY A 243 -24.82 18.64 5.24
C GLY A 243 -24.22 17.98 6.48
N GLN A 244 -23.93 16.67 6.44
CA GLN A 244 -23.32 15.91 7.53
C GLN A 244 -21.78 16.00 7.48
N ILE A 245 -21.26 17.22 7.61
CA ILE A 245 -19.84 17.55 7.40
C ILE A 245 -18.92 16.76 8.33
N THR A 246 -19.18 16.83 9.64
CA THR A 246 -18.33 16.15 10.64
C THR A 246 -18.24 14.66 10.34
N SER A 247 -19.38 13.99 10.12
CA SER A 247 -19.39 12.54 9.85
C SER A 247 -18.63 12.16 8.57
N GLY A 248 -18.63 12.99 7.53
CA GLY A 248 -17.90 12.70 6.30
C GLY A 248 -16.38 12.92 6.42
N VAL A 249 -15.95 13.77 7.34
CA VAL A 249 -14.53 14.10 7.53
C VAL A 249 -13.88 13.22 8.59
N THR A 250 -14.63 12.83 9.63
CA THR A 250 -14.10 12.12 10.79
C THR A 250 -14.13 10.61 10.68
N SER A 251 -14.88 10.04 9.72
CA SER A 251 -14.90 8.58 9.51
C SER A 251 -13.53 8.07 9.08
N VAL A 252 -12.89 8.78 8.14
CA VAL A 252 -11.62 8.35 7.51
C VAL A 252 -10.52 8.03 8.52
N ILE A 253 -10.29 8.89 9.51
CA ILE A 253 -9.25 8.66 10.52
C ILE A 253 -9.61 7.49 11.43
N GLY A 254 -10.89 7.35 11.78
CA GLY A 254 -11.37 6.23 12.59
C GLY A 254 -11.12 4.89 11.90
N ASP A 255 -11.44 4.82 10.61
CA ASP A 255 -11.32 3.59 9.82
C ASP A 255 -9.84 3.25 9.59
N HIS A 256 -8.98 4.24 9.35
CA HIS A 256 -7.53 4.02 9.25
C HIS A 256 -6.85 3.62 10.56
N ALA A 257 -7.38 4.04 11.72
CA ALA A 257 -6.94 3.50 13.00
C ALA A 257 -7.25 2.00 13.11
N VAL A 258 -8.39 1.54 12.56
CA VAL A 258 -8.69 0.11 12.44
C VAL A 258 -7.75 -0.57 11.43
N THR A 259 -7.46 0.06 10.30
CA THR A 259 -6.52 -0.46 9.30
C THR A 259 -5.13 -0.69 9.89
N LEU A 260 -4.59 0.27 10.66
CA LEU A 260 -3.28 0.14 11.29
C LEU A 260 -3.26 -0.82 12.49
N THR A 261 -4.40 -1.33 12.95
CA THR A 261 -4.46 -2.26 14.10
C THR A 261 -4.97 -3.64 13.71
N VAL A 262 -6.19 -3.72 13.18
CA VAL A 262 -6.87 -4.98 12.82
C VAL A 262 -6.42 -5.47 11.45
N ALA A 263 -6.35 -4.60 10.44
CA ALA A 263 -5.86 -5.01 9.11
C ALA A 263 -4.34 -5.28 9.12
N PHE A 264 -3.61 -4.78 10.11
CA PHE A 264 -2.20 -5.09 10.35
C PHE A 264 -1.97 -6.56 10.72
N LEU A 265 -2.87 -7.17 11.50
CA LEU A 265 -2.70 -8.51 12.06
C LEU A 265 -2.47 -9.61 10.99
N PRO A 266 -3.26 -9.73 9.91
CA PRO A 266 -3.03 -10.75 8.88
C PRO A 266 -1.62 -10.72 8.28
N LEU A 267 -1.09 -9.52 8.02
CA LEU A 267 0.28 -9.35 7.50
C LEU A 267 1.31 -9.74 8.55
N ALA A 268 1.13 -9.30 9.79
CA ALA A 268 2.01 -9.65 10.90
C ALA A 268 2.09 -11.15 11.16
N LEU A 269 0.96 -11.88 11.04
CA LEU A 269 0.91 -13.33 11.26
C LEU A 269 1.75 -14.13 10.25
N VAL A 270 1.94 -13.62 9.04
CA VAL A 270 2.79 -14.26 8.01
C VAL A 270 4.23 -13.76 8.01
N THR A 271 4.60 -12.91 8.98
CA THR A 271 5.95 -12.34 9.13
C THR A 271 6.43 -11.60 7.89
N VAL A 272 6.03 -10.35 7.72
CA VAL A 272 6.41 -9.54 6.54
C VAL A 272 7.66 -8.72 6.84
N PRO A 273 8.82 -9.03 6.25
CA PRO A 273 10.02 -8.22 6.44
C PRO A 273 9.90 -6.89 5.71
N VAL A 274 10.40 -5.81 6.33
CA VAL A 274 10.58 -4.53 5.65
C VAL A 274 11.91 -4.58 4.90
N LYS A 275 11.84 -4.84 3.58
CA LYS A 275 13.01 -4.94 2.70
C LYS A 275 13.62 -3.57 2.38
N ASP A 276 12.78 -2.63 1.97
CA ASP A 276 13.18 -1.26 1.69
C ASP A 276 12.84 -0.36 2.89
N PHE A 277 13.85 -0.14 3.74
CA PHE A 277 13.71 0.67 4.94
C PHE A 277 13.43 2.16 4.62
N THR A 278 14.05 2.69 3.56
CA THR A 278 13.88 4.09 3.16
C THR A 278 12.43 4.32 2.73
N LEU A 279 11.91 3.49 1.83
CA LEU A 279 10.51 3.51 1.41
C LEU A 279 9.58 3.42 2.61
N TYR A 280 9.83 2.46 3.50
CA TYR A 280 8.98 2.23 4.67
C TYR A 280 8.92 3.45 5.60
N VAL A 281 10.08 4.00 5.98
CA VAL A 281 10.16 5.18 6.85
C VAL A 281 9.60 6.42 6.17
N THR A 282 9.81 6.59 4.86
CA THR A 282 9.20 7.70 4.11
C THR A 282 7.68 7.62 4.19
N VAL A 283 7.06 6.48 3.88
CA VAL A 283 5.59 6.35 3.92
C VAL A 283 5.05 6.57 5.34
N LEU A 284 5.68 5.98 6.37
CA LEU A 284 5.30 6.22 7.77
C LEU A 284 5.41 7.69 8.17
N SER A 285 6.46 8.38 7.74
CA SER A 285 6.67 9.81 8.03
C SER A 285 5.58 10.66 7.38
N PHE A 286 5.16 10.34 6.15
CA PHE A 286 4.03 11.00 5.51
C PHE A 286 2.70 10.70 6.20
N ALA A 287 2.47 9.46 6.65
CA ALA A 287 1.27 9.10 7.40
C ALA A 287 1.19 9.87 8.73
N ALA A 288 2.33 10.06 9.40
CA ALA A 288 2.45 10.85 10.61
C ALA A 288 2.20 12.34 10.33
N LEU A 289 2.80 12.88 9.27
CA LEU A 289 2.60 14.25 8.83
C LEU A 289 1.11 14.53 8.54
N VAL A 290 0.44 13.65 7.81
CA VAL A 290 -1.01 13.76 7.53
C VAL A 290 -1.82 13.77 8.83
N GLY A 291 -1.54 12.84 9.76
CA GLY A 291 -2.23 12.80 11.05
C GLY A 291 -2.02 14.05 11.91
N ILE A 292 -0.78 14.56 11.96
CA ILE A 292 -0.41 15.78 12.69
C ILE A 292 -1.11 17.00 12.07
N LEU A 293 -1.03 17.17 10.75
CA LEU A 293 -1.68 18.26 10.05
C LEU A 293 -3.20 18.20 10.22
N TYR A 294 -3.80 17.01 10.12
CA TYR A 294 -5.23 16.83 10.35
C TYR A 294 -5.64 17.28 11.76
N ALA A 295 -4.92 16.83 12.80
CA ALA A 295 -5.20 17.23 14.18
C ALA A 295 -5.01 18.74 14.41
N ALA A 296 -3.88 19.29 13.95
CA ALA A 296 -3.53 20.69 14.10
C ALA A 296 -4.52 21.61 13.38
N PHE A 297 -4.93 21.25 12.16
CA PHE A 297 -5.85 22.06 11.38
C PHE A 297 -7.26 22.08 11.96
N ILE A 298 -7.78 20.96 12.49
CA ILE A 298 -9.07 20.98 13.20
C ILE A 298 -9.03 21.92 14.41
N HIS A 299 -7.93 21.89 15.18
CA HIS A 299 -7.81 22.67 16.40
C HIS A 299 -7.60 24.18 16.14
N TRP A 300 -6.87 24.54 15.08
CA TRP A 300 -6.49 25.93 14.78
C TRP A 300 -7.21 26.56 13.58
N GLY A 301 -8.14 25.85 12.95
CA GLY A 301 -8.73 26.33 11.70
C GLY A 301 -9.85 27.36 11.84
N GLY A 302 -10.66 27.40 12.89
CA GLY A 302 -11.76 28.37 12.95
C GLY A 302 -11.38 29.73 13.55
N PRO A 303 -11.83 30.87 12.98
CA PRO A 303 -11.78 32.15 13.67
C PRO A 303 -12.70 32.11 14.91
N GLY A 304 -12.17 32.46 16.09
CA GLY A 304 -12.94 32.56 17.34
C GLY A 304 -13.43 31.23 17.91
N LYS A 305 -12.53 30.40 18.47
CA LYS A 305 -12.81 29.11 19.15
C LYS A 305 -13.56 28.06 18.32
N GLU A 306 -13.94 28.34 17.09
CA GLU A 306 -14.52 27.34 16.19
C GLU A 306 -13.45 26.34 15.71
N HIS A 307 -13.86 25.08 15.52
CA HIS A 307 -12.97 23.98 15.11
C HIS A 307 -13.37 23.49 13.71
N GLY A 308 -12.38 23.16 12.88
CA GLY A 308 -12.60 22.77 11.48
C GLY A 308 -11.45 23.16 10.56
N PHE A 309 -11.59 22.93 9.26
CA PHE A 309 -10.54 23.23 8.27
C PHE A 309 -10.86 24.48 7.46
N ASN A 310 -9.95 25.45 7.45
CA ASN A 310 -9.99 26.57 6.52
C ASN A 310 -9.62 26.15 5.10
N ARG A 311 -9.97 26.98 4.12
CA ARG A 311 -9.62 26.77 2.70
C ARG A 311 -8.17 26.38 2.46
N TRP A 312 -7.23 27.13 3.03
CA TRP A 312 -5.82 26.87 2.80
C TRP A 312 -5.36 25.61 3.50
N GLN A 313 -5.87 25.31 4.69
CA GLN A 313 -5.58 24.06 5.40
C GLN A 313 -6.06 22.82 4.61
N VAL A 314 -7.23 22.89 3.97
CA VAL A 314 -7.70 21.82 3.08
C VAL A 314 -6.75 21.64 1.90
N TYR A 315 -6.34 22.72 1.24
CA TYR A 315 -5.41 22.63 0.12
C TYR A 315 -4.01 22.17 0.55
N THR A 316 -3.52 22.61 1.72
CA THR A 316 -2.24 22.18 2.29
C THR A 316 -2.26 20.69 2.60
N LEU A 317 -3.33 20.19 3.22
CA LEU A 317 -3.48 18.75 3.48
C LEU A 317 -3.55 17.98 2.17
N GLY A 318 -4.34 18.45 1.19
CA GLY A 318 -4.41 17.86 -0.15
C GLY A 318 -3.08 17.86 -0.90
N ALA A 319 -2.26 18.90 -0.75
CA ALA A 319 -0.95 19.03 -1.38
C ALA A 319 0.09 18.03 -0.84
N VAL A 320 -0.14 17.44 0.33
CA VAL A 320 0.71 16.36 0.86
C VAL A 320 0.76 15.17 -0.10
N VAL A 321 -0.35 14.85 -0.78
CA VAL A 321 -0.42 13.70 -1.71
C VAL A 321 0.51 13.86 -2.92
N PRO A 322 0.44 14.94 -3.74
CA PRO A 322 1.38 15.09 -4.84
C PRO A 322 2.83 15.25 -4.37
N VAL A 323 3.08 15.85 -3.20
CA VAL A 323 4.44 15.90 -2.61
C VAL A 323 4.93 14.50 -2.25
N TYR A 324 4.09 13.69 -1.60
CA TYR A 324 4.36 12.29 -1.29
C TYR A 324 4.69 11.50 -2.55
N VAL A 325 3.84 11.59 -3.58
CA VAL A 325 4.06 10.92 -4.88
C VAL A 325 5.39 11.38 -5.49
N GLY A 326 5.68 12.69 -5.49
CA GLY A 326 6.94 13.22 -6.01
C GLY A 326 8.18 12.71 -5.25
N VAL A 327 8.16 12.77 -3.91
CA VAL A 327 9.27 12.25 -3.09
C VAL A 327 9.47 10.76 -3.32
N MET A 328 8.39 9.99 -3.44
CA MET A 328 8.48 8.56 -3.70
C MET A 328 9.04 8.26 -5.10
N LEU A 329 8.54 8.91 -6.15
CA LEU A 329 8.98 8.64 -7.52
C LEU A 329 10.41 9.11 -7.80
N PHE A 330 10.77 10.30 -7.32
CA PHE A 330 12.06 10.93 -7.66
C PHE A 330 13.14 10.72 -6.60
N GLY A 331 12.76 10.61 -5.32
CA GLY A 331 13.71 10.48 -4.21
C GLY A 331 13.96 9.03 -3.80
N VAL A 332 12.88 8.28 -3.52
CA VAL A 332 12.97 6.92 -2.95
C VAL A 332 13.12 5.86 -4.03
N LEU A 333 12.18 5.81 -4.97
CA LEU A 333 12.14 4.81 -6.04
C LEU A 333 13.08 5.19 -7.21
N GLN A 334 13.48 6.46 -7.28
CA GLN A 334 14.37 7.03 -8.28
C GLN A 334 14.06 6.58 -9.72
N VAL A 335 12.77 6.57 -10.07
CA VAL A 335 12.24 6.03 -11.34
C VAL A 335 12.90 6.65 -12.57
N PHE A 336 13.42 7.87 -12.45
CA PHE A 336 14.07 8.61 -13.54
C PHE A 336 15.58 8.88 -13.33
N GLY A 337 16.18 8.46 -12.21
CA GLY A 337 17.53 8.91 -11.83
C GLY A 337 18.39 7.97 -10.97
N GLY A 338 17.91 6.76 -10.64
CA GLY A 338 18.68 5.76 -9.88
C GLY A 338 19.30 4.67 -10.77
N PRO A 339 19.82 3.57 -10.19
CA PRO A 339 20.33 2.42 -10.96
C PRO A 339 19.32 1.90 -11.97
N SER A 340 18.01 2.03 -11.70
CA SER A 340 16.96 1.70 -12.67
C SER A 340 16.93 2.64 -13.88
N GLY A 341 17.19 3.94 -13.66
CA GLY A 341 17.28 4.93 -14.73
C GLY A 341 18.61 4.86 -15.49
N GLU A 342 19.70 4.45 -14.83
CA GLU A 342 20.99 4.20 -15.47
C GLU A 342 21.00 2.88 -16.25
N GLY A 343 20.47 1.81 -15.66
CA GLY A 343 20.23 0.54 -16.36
C GLY A 343 19.34 0.73 -17.60
N ALA A 344 18.28 1.54 -17.51
CA ALA A 344 17.45 1.87 -18.67
C ALA A 344 18.18 2.69 -19.74
N LYS A 345 19.12 3.57 -19.35
CA LYS A 345 19.98 4.30 -20.29
C LYS A 345 20.98 3.36 -20.96
N LEU A 346 21.58 2.46 -20.19
CA LEU A 346 22.55 1.48 -20.68
C LEU A 346 21.86 0.46 -21.60
N PHE A 347 20.67 -0.03 -21.24
CA PHE A 347 19.83 -0.84 -22.11
C PHE A 347 19.65 -0.17 -23.48
N LYS A 348 19.26 1.11 -23.51
CA LYS A 348 19.11 1.89 -24.75
C LYS A 348 20.42 2.16 -25.49
N ALA A 349 21.55 2.14 -24.79
CA ALA A 349 22.86 2.33 -25.38
C ALA A 349 23.36 1.04 -26.06
N TYR A 350 23.06 -0.12 -25.47
CA TYR A 350 23.46 -1.44 -25.97
C TYR A 350 22.47 -2.04 -26.98
N ASN A 351 21.21 -1.59 -26.98
CA ASN A 351 20.23 -1.90 -28.00
C ASN A 351 20.51 -1.08 -29.28
N LEU A 352 21.28 -1.67 -30.21
CA LEU A 352 21.80 -1.03 -31.41
C LEU A 352 20.74 -0.91 -32.49
N ASP A 353 19.89 -1.93 -32.62
CA ASP A 353 18.84 -1.98 -33.62
C ASP A 353 17.56 -1.23 -33.20
N LYS A 354 17.48 -0.84 -31.93
CA LYS A 354 16.39 -0.10 -31.28
C LYS A 354 15.06 -0.84 -31.27
N ASN A 355 15.11 -2.17 -31.17
CA ASN A 355 13.95 -3.00 -30.90
C ASN A 355 13.54 -2.88 -29.40
N ASP A 356 12.64 -3.73 -28.90
CA ASP A 356 12.14 -3.65 -27.51
C ASP A 356 12.93 -4.52 -26.50
N TYR A 357 14.02 -5.17 -26.94
CA TYR A 357 14.81 -6.15 -26.16
C TYR A 357 16.32 -5.99 -26.43
N LEU A 358 17.15 -6.87 -25.86
CA LEU A 358 18.52 -7.11 -26.32
C LEU A 358 18.59 -8.54 -26.82
N GLU A 359 19.14 -8.73 -28.00
CA GLU A 359 19.56 -10.05 -28.49
C GLU A 359 20.86 -10.49 -27.78
N ASP A 360 21.19 -11.77 -27.86
CA ASP A 360 22.39 -12.40 -27.30
C ASP A 360 23.66 -11.56 -27.51
N GLY A 361 23.95 -11.14 -28.74
CA GLY A 361 25.14 -10.37 -29.07
C GLY A 361 25.18 -8.96 -28.48
N GLU A 362 24.02 -8.33 -28.28
CA GLU A 362 23.91 -7.01 -27.65
C GLU A 362 24.06 -7.12 -26.13
N PHE A 363 23.43 -8.13 -25.53
CA PHE A 363 23.57 -8.45 -24.12
C PHE A 363 25.00 -8.85 -23.76
N TYR A 364 25.63 -9.74 -24.51
CA TYR A 364 27.02 -10.17 -24.28
C TYR A 364 27.99 -9.00 -24.32
N ARG A 365 27.78 -8.04 -25.23
CA ARG A 365 28.58 -6.82 -25.25
C ARG A 365 28.37 -5.97 -24.01
N ALA A 366 27.12 -5.81 -23.58
CA ALA A 366 26.79 -5.05 -22.38
C ALA A 366 27.46 -5.66 -21.13
N VAL A 367 27.34 -6.98 -20.96
CA VAL A 367 27.94 -7.73 -19.84
C VAL A 367 29.47 -7.59 -19.83
N ALA A 368 30.11 -7.72 -21.00
CA ALA A 368 31.55 -7.57 -21.13
C ALA A 368 32.04 -6.14 -20.83
N GLU A 369 31.39 -5.11 -21.39
CA GLU A 369 31.81 -3.73 -21.16
C GLU A 369 31.53 -3.24 -19.74
N LEU A 370 30.52 -3.79 -19.08
CA LEU A 370 30.20 -3.50 -17.69
C LEU A 370 31.05 -4.31 -16.70
N GLY A 371 31.88 -5.24 -17.18
CA GLY A 371 32.86 -5.98 -16.40
C GLY A 371 32.27 -7.00 -15.42
N TYR A 372 31.15 -7.64 -15.77
CA TYR A 372 30.49 -8.59 -14.88
C TYR A 372 31.34 -9.82 -14.56
N TYR A 373 32.09 -10.32 -15.56
CA TYR A 373 32.94 -11.49 -15.41
C TYR A 373 34.07 -11.22 -14.41
N GLU A 374 34.72 -10.08 -14.55
CA GLU A 374 35.83 -9.63 -13.70
C GLU A 374 35.39 -9.35 -12.26
N VAL A 375 34.12 -9.01 -12.05
CA VAL A 375 33.56 -8.84 -10.70
C VAL A 375 33.38 -10.19 -10.00
N TRP A 376 33.13 -11.26 -10.75
CA TRP A 376 32.96 -12.61 -10.20
C TRP A 376 34.30 -13.34 -10.05
N ASN A 377 35.25 -13.04 -10.94
CA ASN A 377 36.61 -13.59 -10.93
C ASN A 377 37.48 -12.87 -9.89
N GLN A 378 37.61 -13.45 -8.71
CA GLN A 378 38.26 -12.81 -7.56
C GLN A 378 39.78 -12.96 -7.61
N ASP A 379 40.27 -14.08 -8.14
CA ASP A 379 41.71 -14.34 -8.23
C ASP A 379 42.36 -13.79 -9.52
N GLY A 380 41.53 -13.37 -10.48
CA GLY A 380 41.93 -12.71 -11.72
C GLY A 380 42.56 -13.65 -12.74
N ASP A 381 42.28 -14.96 -12.66
CA ASP A 381 42.70 -15.92 -13.67
C ASP A 381 41.81 -15.86 -14.93
N ILE A 382 41.87 -16.85 -15.82
CA ILE A 382 41.09 -16.83 -17.07
C ILE A 382 39.75 -17.56 -16.98
N PHE A 383 39.41 -18.13 -15.82
CA PHE A 383 38.20 -18.93 -15.58
C PHE A 383 37.48 -18.48 -14.30
N LEU A 384 36.28 -18.99 -14.06
CA LEU A 384 35.65 -18.96 -12.74
C LEU A 384 35.70 -20.36 -12.13
N SER A 385 36.18 -20.45 -10.90
CA SER A 385 36.03 -21.64 -10.07
C SER A 385 34.59 -21.81 -9.58
N GLU A 386 34.21 -23.02 -9.14
CA GLU A 386 32.88 -23.26 -8.54
C GLU A 386 32.61 -22.35 -7.34
N ASP A 387 33.64 -22.06 -6.53
CA ASP A 387 33.50 -21.19 -5.35
C ASP A 387 33.23 -19.74 -5.75
N GLU A 388 33.93 -19.23 -6.77
CA GLU A 388 33.71 -17.87 -7.32
C GLU A 388 32.35 -17.74 -8.00
N TRP A 389 31.98 -18.73 -8.82
CA TRP A 389 30.67 -18.80 -9.43
C TRP A 389 29.56 -18.81 -8.37
N ARG A 390 29.69 -19.64 -7.33
CA ARG A 390 28.70 -19.73 -6.25
C ARG A 390 28.60 -18.42 -5.46
N ALA A 391 29.73 -17.76 -5.20
CA ALA A 391 29.75 -16.45 -4.56
C ALA A 391 29.06 -15.41 -5.44
N GLY A 392 29.38 -15.40 -6.74
CA GLY A 392 28.81 -14.48 -7.72
C GLY A 392 27.30 -14.64 -7.88
N ILE A 393 26.79 -15.87 -8.02
CA ILE A 393 25.36 -16.19 -8.03
C ILE A 393 24.68 -15.64 -6.77
N SER A 394 25.26 -15.89 -5.59
CA SER A 394 24.67 -15.47 -4.32
C SER A 394 24.66 -13.95 -4.14
N GLU A 395 25.68 -13.26 -4.65
CA GLU A 395 25.87 -11.82 -4.43
C GLU A 395 25.17 -10.97 -5.49
N TYR A 396 25.23 -11.40 -6.75
CA TYR A 396 24.82 -10.62 -7.92
C TYR A 396 23.57 -11.12 -8.61
N LEU A 397 23.06 -12.31 -8.27
CA LEU A 397 21.80 -12.86 -8.82
C LEU A 397 20.79 -13.30 -7.74
N GLY A 398 20.96 -12.82 -6.50
CA GLY A 398 20.11 -13.19 -5.36
C GLY A 398 18.62 -12.80 -5.47
N GLY A 399 18.23 -11.96 -6.44
CA GLY A 399 16.84 -11.65 -6.77
C GLY A 399 16.21 -12.56 -7.83
N TYR A 400 17.02 -13.35 -8.54
CA TYR A 400 16.58 -14.34 -9.51
C TYR A 400 16.15 -15.61 -8.78
N LYS A 401 15.00 -16.17 -9.15
CA LYS A 401 14.54 -17.46 -8.61
C LYS A 401 15.33 -18.58 -9.29
N ILE A 402 16.60 -18.71 -8.94
CA ILE A 402 17.46 -19.85 -9.28
C ILE A 402 17.05 -21.05 -8.40
N ASN A 403 15.75 -21.32 -8.34
CA ASN A 403 15.16 -22.36 -7.52
C ASN A 403 14.82 -23.56 -8.41
N GLN A 404 15.86 -24.19 -8.92
CA GLN A 404 16.04 -25.64 -8.93
C GLN A 404 17.47 -25.98 -9.39
N ILE A 405 18.46 -25.40 -8.69
CA ILE A 405 19.88 -25.72 -8.88
C ILE A 405 20.30 -25.58 -10.35
N GLU A 406 20.57 -24.35 -10.81
CA GLU A 406 21.64 -24.27 -11.81
C GLU A 406 22.84 -24.88 -11.10
N GLU A 407 23.24 -26.07 -11.49
CA GLU A 407 24.49 -26.66 -11.02
C GLU A 407 25.59 -25.89 -11.73
N PHE A 408 26.75 -25.76 -11.09
CA PHE A 408 27.93 -25.22 -11.77
C PHE A 408 28.16 -25.87 -13.16
N GLY A 409 27.77 -27.15 -13.30
CA GLY A 409 27.78 -27.89 -14.56
C GLY A 409 26.78 -27.46 -15.64
N GLU A 410 25.82 -26.58 -15.36
CA GLU A 410 24.97 -25.97 -16.40
C GLU A 410 25.67 -24.77 -17.06
N TRP A 411 26.57 -24.11 -16.33
CA TRP A 411 27.40 -23.03 -16.85
C TRP A 411 28.71 -23.57 -17.42
N ASP A 412 29.26 -24.67 -16.89
CA ASP A 412 30.39 -25.41 -17.46
C ASP A 412 29.92 -26.30 -18.63
N LEU A 413 29.77 -25.70 -19.80
CA LEU A 413 29.24 -26.36 -21.00
C LEU A 413 30.18 -27.44 -21.55
N ASN A 414 31.48 -27.32 -21.28
CA ASN A 414 32.50 -28.20 -21.82
C ASN A 414 32.92 -29.34 -20.84
N GLY A 415 32.57 -29.22 -19.56
CA GLY A 415 32.78 -30.21 -18.51
C GLY A 415 34.20 -30.23 -17.93
N ASP A 416 34.96 -29.15 -18.04
CA ASP A 416 36.34 -29.05 -17.51
C ASP A 416 36.42 -28.59 -16.06
N SER A 417 35.27 -28.44 -15.39
CA SER A 417 35.13 -27.94 -14.02
C SER A 417 35.57 -26.48 -13.87
N GLN A 418 35.52 -25.71 -14.95
CA GLN A 418 35.80 -24.29 -15.01
C GLN A 418 34.70 -23.59 -15.82
N VAL A 419 34.45 -22.31 -15.57
CA VAL A 419 33.54 -21.51 -16.41
C VAL A 419 34.37 -20.44 -17.11
N SER A 420 34.46 -20.53 -18.43
CA SER A 420 35.07 -19.50 -19.27
C SER A 420 34.19 -18.25 -19.36
N GLU A 421 34.74 -17.14 -19.85
CA GLU A 421 33.98 -15.91 -20.05
C GLU A 421 32.84 -16.07 -21.08
N GLU A 422 33.00 -16.96 -22.06
CA GLU A 422 31.95 -17.27 -23.06
C GLU A 422 30.79 -18.00 -22.39
N GLU A 423 31.09 -19.08 -21.68
CA GLU A 423 30.16 -19.86 -20.86
C GLU A 423 29.43 -19.01 -19.82
N PHE A 424 30.15 -18.09 -19.17
CA PHE A 424 29.57 -17.15 -18.21
C PHE A 424 28.50 -16.26 -18.84
N ARG A 425 28.74 -15.75 -20.06
CA ARG A 425 27.78 -14.86 -20.73
C ARG A 425 26.53 -15.61 -21.15
N GLU A 426 26.66 -16.85 -21.62
CA GLU A 426 25.54 -17.72 -21.98
C GLU A 426 24.71 -18.08 -20.73
N GLY A 427 25.36 -18.57 -19.67
CA GLY A 427 24.68 -18.89 -18.42
C GLY A 427 24.01 -17.66 -17.78
N LEU A 428 24.67 -16.49 -17.82
CA LEU A 428 24.10 -15.26 -17.31
C LEU A 428 22.89 -14.79 -18.15
N PHE A 429 22.90 -15.02 -19.46
CA PHE A 429 21.76 -14.71 -20.33
C PHE A 429 20.55 -15.57 -19.95
N GLU A 430 20.74 -16.88 -19.83
CA GLU A 430 19.66 -17.81 -19.43
C GLU A 430 19.12 -17.49 -18.03
N ALA A 431 19.99 -17.16 -17.08
CA ALA A 431 19.57 -16.77 -15.74
C ALA A 431 18.76 -15.46 -15.72
N VAL A 432 19.03 -14.55 -16.66
CA VAL A 432 18.41 -13.22 -16.73
C VAL A 432 17.11 -13.21 -17.53
N ASP A 433 17.00 -14.04 -18.57
CA ASP A 433 15.79 -14.28 -19.37
C ASP A 433 14.74 -15.05 -18.55
N LYS A 434 13.76 -14.33 -17.99
CA LYS A 434 12.80 -14.91 -17.03
C LYS A 434 11.63 -15.62 -17.71
N ASP A 435 11.35 -15.31 -18.97
CA ASP A 435 10.24 -15.90 -19.71
C ASP A 435 10.68 -16.86 -20.82
N ALA A 436 11.99 -17.09 -20.94
CA ALA A 436 12.64 -18.06 -21.82
C ALA A 436 12.26 -17.86 -23.29
N ASP A 437 12.18 -16.59 -23.71
CA ASP A 437 11.85 -16.20 -25.07
C ASP A 437 13.09 -15.87 -25.93
N MET A 438 14.29 -16.03 -25.35
CA MET A 438 15.60 -15.69 -25.91
C MET A 438 15.76 -14.18 -26.16
N GLN A 439 15.10 -13.34 -25.37
CA GLN A 439 15.18 -11.88 -25.46
C GLN A 439 15.33 -11.28 -24.06
N ILE A 440 16.24 -10.31 -23.91
CA ILE A 440 16.37 -9.60 -22.63
C ILE A 440 15.58 -8.30 -22.70
N SER A 441 14.46 -8.21 -21.98
CA SER A 441 13.67 -6.98 -21.90
C SER A 441 14.39 -5.87 -21.13
N GLU A 442 13.96 -4.61 -21.32
CA GLU A 442 14.46 -3.47 -20.52
C GLU A 442 14.34 -3.75 -19.01
N SER A 443 13.28 -4.45 -18.60
CA SER A 443 13.02 -4.76 -17.19
C SER A 443 13.98 -5.81 -16.62
N GLU A 444 14.39 -6.80 -17.42
CA GLU A 444 15.33 -7.85 -17.02
C GLU A 444 16.75 -7.31 -16.95
N PHE A 445 17.16 -6.53 -17.96
CA PHE A 445 18.46 -5.85 -17.94
C PHE A 445 18.56 -4.87 -16.78
N VAL A 446 17.51 -4.09 -16.50
CA VAL A 446 17.47 -3.19 -15.34
C VAL A 446 17.51 -3.93 -14.01
N SER A 447 16.91 -5.13 -13.93
CA SER A 447 17.02 -5.99 -12.75
C SER A 447 18.46 -6.46 -12.56
N LEU A 448 19.11 -6.97 -13.61
CA LEU A 448 20.49 -7.41 -13.60
C LEU A 448 21.41 -6.28 -13.18
N TYR A 449 21.26 -5.11 -13.83
CA TYR A 449 22.06 -3.93 -13.52
C TYR A 449 21.91 -3.48 -12.07
N ARG A 450 20.72 -3.59 -11.49
CA ARG A 450 20.49 -3.24 -10.08
C ARG A 450 21.18 -4.22 -9.13
N GLU A 451 21.21 -5.51 -9.46
CA GLU A 451 21.87 -6.53 -8.65
C GLU A 451 23.40 -6.47 -8.80
N GLY A 452 23.90 -6.27 -10.03
CA GLY A 452 25.32 -6.06 -10.35
C GLY A 452 25.93 -4.77 -9.80
N SER A 453 25.16 -3.67 -9.75
CA SER A 453 25.64 -2.38 -9.23
C SER A 453 25.62 -2.28 -7.69
N GLY A 454 25.05 -3.27 -6.99
CA GLY A 454 24.92 -3.29 -5.53
C GLY A 454 26.26 -3.29 -4.76
N SER A 455 27.37 -3.66 -5.40
CA SER A 455 28.70 -3.73 -4.77
C SER A 455 29.66 -2.59 -5.13
N GLN A 456 29.36 -1.77 -6.16
CA GLN A 456 30.23 -0.64 -6.54
C GLN A 456 30.11 0.59 -5.62
N GLY A 457 29.23 0.55 -4.61
CA GLY A 457 29.04 1.59 -3.60
C GLY A 457 29.90 1.41 -2.34
N GLY A 458 31.21 1.20 -2.50
CA GLY A 458 32.15 0.97 -1.41
C GLY A 458 33.53 1.57 -1.70
N GLY A 459 33.60 2.89 -1.87
CA GLY A 459 34.83 3.67 -1.99
C GLY A 459 34.73 5.00 -1.27
#